data_AF-A0AAE1IJT3-F1
#
_entry.id   AF-A0AAE1IJT3-F1
#
_cell.length_a   1.000
_cell.length_b   1.000
_cell.length_c   1.000
_cell.angle_alpha   90.00
_cell.angle_beta   90.00
_cell.angle_gamma   90.00
#
_symmetry.space_group_name_H-M   'P 1'
#
loop_
_entity.id
_entity.type
_entity.pdbx_description
1 polymer ?
#
loop_
_entity_poly.entity_id
_entity_poly.type
_entity_poly.pdbx_seq_one_letter_code
_entity_poly.pdbx_strand_id
1 'polypeptide(L)'
;MDHLPLPMDDFTHAPLEVPYLCNDRFRYDDHGFLTYPQRAGLDLEKIIERGLVDVDTLAPALQAWLWFGLVGEILGIGSRTHATQRIANYRVFVTENPEGSNVISTTILPRLIKKAGERNKSLRSDGFYSQRYYACLRVATNSINRLLSSEMCRKYLKWGHQSAHLPVLFRVILSIQILIESLQAAESVLLPESWHSLSPPTMECSSHELVDRLLIEAGWCQYEAGRLPGSIRLRYYLGFLHPRDSDPAQSSGRHLSCTRDACIQAPQSIHDQKMKPNHVTKDCKCCMETIRDLPLAELIKAGGNPLLRFAQVDGTARKLELLETNGKNKIPFVAISHVRHAGLGNDYAHSLPYCQLSRIQTVVDQIHPHSGDVTASTPFWLDTMCIPLDDRVHTTSLKRIREIFKYASRVLVIDQALCSHAIGSPEDALIQIRYSLWKRRLWTLQEGFVVSASNLIFCFANALFSLRDLVDRYEDKLAVPFPLLKSARFVGFRVLPHLQTTLDVLDDDIKRLAEMPQSLVGHLEKMKLRRILRLGYLASDDFMYFREDLETQQIQKLLSLLGDLYLDANNSPIVPGSRSVNEVASCCEALYRLDI
;
A
#
# COMPACT_ATOMS: atom_id res chain seq x y z
N MET A 1 -5.61 -4.88 -20.31
CA MET A 1 -4.99 -3.77 -19.53
C MET A 1 -3.65 -4.22 -18.95
N ASP A 2 -2.84 -4.83 -19.79
CA ASP A 2 -1.58 -5.55 -19.55
C ASP A 2 -0.33 -4.64 -19.51
N HIS A 3 -0.49 -3.31 -19.57
CA HIS A 3 0.60 -2.37 -19.27
C HIS A 3 0.76 -2.10 -17.77
N LEU A 4 -0.28 -2.42 -16.98
CA LEU A 4 -0.20 -2.35 -15.53
C LEU A 4 0.52 -3.59 -15.01
N PRO A 5 1.33 -3.47 -13.94
CA PRO A 5 1.94 -4.62 -13.32
C PRO A 5 0.85 -5.56 -12.77
N LEU A 6 1.20 -6.83 -12.69
CA LEU A 6 0.42 -7.85 -12.01
C LEU A 6 1.29 -8.44 -10.88
N PRO A 7 0.69 -8.93 -9.80
CA PRO A 7 1.40 -9.80 -8.85
C PRO A 7 2.11 -10.97 -9.57
N MET A 8 3.11 -11.60 -8.95
CA MET A 8 3.78 -12.75 -9.57
C MET A 8 2.98 -14.04 -9.46
N ASP A 9 2.24 -14.19 -8.36
CA ASP A 9 1.55 -15.41 -7.98
C ASP A 9 0.23 -15.13 -7.26
N ASP A 10 -0.54 -16.20 -7.04
CA ASP A 10 -1.73 -16.25 -6.18
C ASP A 10 -2.79 -15.16 -6.45
N PHE A 11 -3.18 -15.00 -7.72
CA PHE A 11 -4.22 -14.05 -8.12
C PHE A 11 -5.61 -14.51 -7.65
N THR A 12 -6.36 -13.60 -7.04
CA THR A 12 -7.79 -13.80 -6.70
C THR A 12 -8.67 -14.03 -7.93
N HIS A 13 -8.31 -13.40 -9.06
CA HIS A 13 -8.99 -13.54 -10.34
C HIS A 13 -8.03 -13.29 -11.51
N ALA A 14 -8.35 -13.84 -12.69
CA ALA A 14 -7.61 -13.57 -13.91
C ALA A 14 -7.70 -12.08 -14.32
N PRO A 15 -6.70 -11.52 -15.03
CA PRO A 15 -6.80 -10.20 -15.62
C PRO A 15 -8.01 -10.07 -16.54
N LEU A 16 -8.72 -8.94 -16.47
CA LEU A 16 -9.89 -8.73 -17.31
C LEU A 16 -9.50 -8.58 -18.78
N GLU A 17 -10.02 -9.48 -19.62
CA GLU A 17 -9.98 -9.36 -21.07
C GLU A 17 -11.05 -8.39 -21.57
N VAL A 18 -10.62 -7.43 -22.38
CA VAL A 18 -11.48 -6.43 -23.01
C VAL A 18 -11.59 -6.81 -24.48
N PRO A 19 -12.76 -7.24 -24.98
CA PRO A 19 -12.90 -7.62 -26.38
C PRO A 19 -12.70 -6.42 -27.31
N TYR A 20 -12.17 -6.66 -28.52
CA TYR A 20 -12.16 -5.68 -29.58
C TYR A 20 -13.53 -5.66 -30.26
N LEU A 21 -14.27 -4.55 -30.10
CA LEU A 21 -15.68 -4.42 -30.48
C LEU A 21 -15.91 -3.45 -31.65
N CYS A 22 -14.88 -2.74 -32.12
CA CYS A 22 -15.04 -1.80 -33.22
C CYS A 22 -15.49 -2.55 -34.49
N ASN A 23 -16.70 -2.22 -34.94
CA ASN A 23 -17.32 -2.72 -36.16
C ASN A 23 -17.45 -1.59 -37.20
N ASP A 24 -17.96 -1.91 -38.39
CA ASP A 24 -18.09 -0.92 -39.48
C ASP A 24 -18.99 0.27 -39.10
N ARG A 25 -19.93 0.08 -38.16
CA ARG A 25 -20.82 1.13 -37.67
C ARG A 25 -20.12 2.10 -36.73
N PHE A 26 -19.28 1.59 -35.82
CA PHE A 26 -18.63 2.38 -34.77
C PHE A 26 -17.11 2.30 -34.88
N ARG A 27 -16.57 2.71 -36.03
CA ARG A 27 -15.13 2.89 -36.19
C ARG A 27 -14.76 4.34 -35.89
N TYR A 28 -13.65 4.57 -35.17
CA TYR A 28 -13.12 5.91 -35.03
C TYR A 28 -12.60 6.40 -36.39
N ASP A 29 -13.06 7.56 -36.82
CA ASP A 29 -12.90 8.06 -38.19
C ASP A 29 -11.73 9.05 -38.35
N ASP A 30 -10.96 9.29 -37.29
CA ASP A 30 -9.83 10.23 -37.25
C ASP A 30 -10.21 11.72 -37.50
N HIS A 31 -11.49 12.07 -37.60
CA HIS A 31 -11.99 13.43 -37.87
C HIS A 31 -12.22 14.27 -36.59
N GLY A 32 -11.52 13.93 -35.51
CA GLY A 32 -11.50 14.66 -34.25
C GLY A 32 -12.39 14.05 -33.17
N PHE A 33 -11.83 13.97 -31.96
CA PHE A 33 -12.42 13.32 -30.79
C PHE A 33 -13.70 14.00 -30.30
N LEU A 34 -13.71 15.34 -30.21
CA LEU A 34 -14.81 16.10 -29.59
C LEU A 34 -16.09 16.11 -30.44
N THR A 35 -15.94 15.94 -31.76
CA THR A 35 -17.04 15.98 -32.74
C THR A 35 -17.48 14.59 -33.20
N TYR A 36 -16.78 13.54 -32.74
CA TYR A 36 -17.09 12.15 -33.09
C TYR A 36 -18.52 11.74 -32.68
N PRO A 37 -19.02 12.06 -31.46
CA PRO A 37 -20.36 11.62 -31.07
C PRO A 37 -21.45 12.05 -32.04
N GLN A 38 -21.41 13.29 -32.52
CA GLN A 38 -22.41 13.79 -33.48
C GLN A 38 -22.35 13.03 -34.81
N ARG A 39 -21.14 12.73 -35.30
CA ARG A 39 -20.96 11.98 -36.57
C ARG A 39 -21.37 10.51 -36.45
N ALA A 40 -21.12 9.91 -35.29
CA ALA A 40 -21.51 8.53 -35.00
C ALA A 40 -22.99 8.40 -34.57
N GLY A 41 -23.74 9.50 -34.49
CA GLY A 41 -25.12 9.52 -34.01
C GLY A 41 -25.26 9.15 -32.52
N LEU A 42 -24.21 9.36 -31.73
CA LEU A 42 -24.15 9.08 -30.31
C LEU A 42 -24.64 10.28 -29.50
N ASP A 43 -25.84 10.13 -28.95
CA ASP A 43 -26.45 11.10 -28.04
C ASP A 43 -26.49 10.49 -26.63
N LEU A 44 -25.42 10.73 -25.84
CA LEU A 44 -25.30 10.19 -24.48
C LEU A 44 -26.45 10.65 -23.58
N GLU A 45 -26.99 11.84 -23.78
CA GLU A 45 -28.10 12.38 -23.00
C GLU A 45 -29.35 11.56 -23.23
N LYS A 46 -29.74 11.36 -24.49
CA LYS A 46 -30.88 10.49 -24.82
C LYS A 46 -30.66 9.05 -24.37
N ILE A 47 -29.44 8.52 -24.46
CA ILE A 47 -29.10 7.16 -24.03
C ILE A 47 -29.29 7.00 -22.51
N ILE A 48 -28.84 7.99 -21.72
CA ILE A 48 -28.98 7.99 -20.25
C ILE A 48 -30.45 8.19 -19.84
N GLU A 49 -31.18 9.11 -20.49
CA GLU A 49 -32.57 9.46 -20.16
C GLU A 49 -33.57 8.34 -20.50
N ARG A 50 -33.41 7.67 -21.64
CA ARG A 50 -34.39 6.68 -22.13
C ARG A 50 -34.34 5.35 -21.41
N GLY A 51 -33.29 5.08 -20.61
CA GLY A 51 -33.16 3.87 -19.77
C GLY A 51 -33.08 2.52 -20.52
N LEU A 52 -33.29 2.52 -21.83
CA LEU A 52 -33.24 1.37 -22.74
C LEU A 52 -31.98 1.50 -23.60
N VAL A 53 -30.84 1.20 -23.00
CA VAL A 53 -29.61 1.04 -23.77
C VAL A 53 -29.59 -0.39 -24.28
N ASP A 54 -29.60 -0.56 -25.60
CA ASP A 54 -29.10 -1.80 -26.17
C ASP A 54 -27.60 -1.86 -25.84
N VAL A 55 -27.29 -2.54 -24.72
CA VAL A 55 -25.95 -2.67 -24.13
C VAL A 55 -24.93 -3.12 -25.18
N ASP A 56 -25.39 -3.90 -26.16
CA ASP A 56 -24.58 -4.43 -27.24
C ASP A 56 -24.15 -3.37 -28.27
N THR A 57 -24.85 -2.23 -28.35
CA THR A 57 -24.48 -1.11 -29.24
C THR A 57 -23.65 -0.04 -28.55
N LEU A 58 -23.76 0.11 -27.22
CA LEU A 58 -23.06 1.16 -26.48
C LEU A 58 -21.57 0.82 -26.29
N ALA A 59 -21.24 -0.44 -25.98
CA ALA A 59 -19.85 -0.83 -25.73
C ALA A 59 -18.94 -0.61 -26.97
N PRO A 60 -19.31 -1.01 -28.20
CA PRO A 60 -18.56 -0.66 -29.42
C PRO A 60 -18.38 0.84 -29.62
N ALA A 61 -19.44 1.62 -29.41
CA ALA A 61 -19.45 3.07 -29.57
C ALA A 61 -18.51 3.79 -28.59
N LEU A 62 -18.55 3.42 -27.31
CA LEU A 62 -17.66 3.96 -26.28
C LEU A 62 -16.21 3.55 -26.53
N GLN A 63 -15.97 2.30 -26.96
CA GLN A 63 -14.61 1.86 -27.28
C GLN A 63 -14.05 2.66 -28.48
N ALA A 64 -14.83 2.88 -29.53
CA ALA A 64 -14.41 3.68 -30.67
C ALA A 64 -14.09 5.13 -30.29
N TRP A 65 -14.99 5.76 -29.54
CA TRP A 65 -14.86 7.16 -29.18
C TRP A 65 -13.85 7.38 -28.05
N LEU A 66 -14.12 6.83 -26.88
CA LEU A 66 -13.41 7.15 -25.64
C LEU A 66 -12.14 6.34 -25.47
N TRP A 67 -12.00 5.18 -26.11
CA TRP A 67 -10.76 4.41 -26.06
C TRP A 67 -9.85 4.74 -27.25
N PHE A 68 -10.29 4.41 -28.47
CA PHE A 68 -9.51 4.62 -29.69
C PHE A 68 -9.37 6.11 -30.06
N GLY A 69 -10.41 6.90 -29.85
CA GLY A 69 -10.34 8.34 -30.07
C GLY A 69 -9.38 9.05 -29.11
N LEU A 70 -9.32 8.66 -27.82
CA LEU A 70 -8.35 9.24 -26.88
C LEU A 70 -6.91 8.96 -27.29
N VAL A 71 -6.56 7.69 -27.56
CA VAL A 71 -5.21 7.35 -28.02
C VAL A 71 -4.91 8.00 -29.37
N GLY A 72 -5.92 8.19 -30.22
CA GLY A 72 -5.73 8.82 -31.50
C GLY A 72 -5.49 10.32 -31.46
N GLU A 73 -6.22 11.03 -30.59
CA GLU A 73 -6.11 12.47 -30.42
C GLU A 73 -4.83 12.85 -29.65
N ILE A 74 -4.55 12.13 -28.56
CA ILE A 74 -3.41 12.43 -27.68
C ILE A 74 -2.13 11.83 -28.26
N LEU A 75 -2.08 10.53 -28.54
CA LEU A 75 -0.84 9.89 -28.99
C LEU A 75 -0.61 10.04 -30.50
N GLY A 76 -1.62 10.46 -31.27
CA GLY A 76 -1.52 10.54 -32.73
C GLY A 76 -1.51 9.16 -33.38
N ILE A 77 -2.30 8.23 -32.84
CA ILE A 77 -2.53 6.89 -33.38
C ILE A 77 -3.78 6.93 -34.26
N GLY A 78 -3.85 6.18 -35.36
CA GLY A 78 -5.05 6.25 -36.21
C GLY A 78 -4.94 5.45 -37.49
N SER A 79 -5.92 5.57 -38.37
CA SER A 79 -5.80 5.05 -39.73
C SER A 79 -4.71 5.83 -40.48
N ARG A 80 -3.83 5.14 -41.21
CA ARG A 80 -2.74 5.79 -42.00
C ARG A 80 -3.26 6.63 -43.18
N THR A 81 -4.57 6.75 -43.33
CA THR A 81 -5.27 7.37 -44.46
C THR A 81 -5.59 8.86 -44.25
N HIS A 82 -5.30 9.43 -43.09
CA HIS A 82 -5.55 10.86 -42.80
C HIS A 82 -4.32 11.74 -43.15
N ALA A 83 -4.55 13.02 -43.45
CA ALA A 83 -3.52 13.99 -43.84
C ALA A 83 -2.45 14.27 -42.76
N THR A 84 -2.74 13.92 -41.49
CA THR A 84 -1.80 14.07 -40.37
C THR A 84 -1.02 12.77 -40.15
N GLN A 85 0.31 12.88 -40.09
CA GLN A 85 1.18 11.72 -39.88
C GLN A 85 0.90 11.04 -38.54
N ARG A 86 0.42 9.78 -38.59
CA ARG A 86 0.17 8.94 -37.40
C ARG A 86 1.41 8.15 -37.03
N ILE A 87 1.68 8.03 -35.72
CA ILE A 87 2.85 7.27 -35.22
C ILE A 87 2.66 5.75 -35.32
N ALA A 88 1.41 5.29 -35.32
CA ALA A 88 1.04 3.89 -35.43
C ALA A 88 -0.41 3.75 -35.89
N ASN A 89 -0.75 2.55 -36.38
CA ASN A 89 -2.14 2.16 -36.65
C ASN A 89 -2.80 1.64 -35.36
N TYR A 90 -4.10 1.89 -35.15
CA TYR A 90 -4.81 1.42 -33.94
C TYR A 90 -4.75 -0.12 -33.75
N ARG A 91 -4.55 -0.91 -34.82
CA ARG A 91 -4.39 -2.37 -34.75
C ARG A 91 -3.21 -2.82 -33.90
N VAL A 92 -2.25 -1.95 -33.58
CA VAL A 92 -1.16 -2.28 -32.63
C VAL A 92 -1.67 -2.61 -31.22
N PHE A 93 -2.91 -2.25 -30.91
CA PHE A 93 -3.57 -2.56 -29.65
C PHE A 93 -4.51 -3.76 -29.74
N VAL A 94 -4.54 -4.48 -30.85
CA VAL A 94 -5.42 -5.65 -31.03
C VAL A 94 -4.53 -6.89 -31.11
N THR A 95 -4.83 -7.87 -30.27
CA THR A 95 -4.20 -9.20 -30.27
C THR A 95 -5.27 -10.27 -30.22
N GLU A 96 -4.91 -11.50 -30.54
CA GLU A 96 -5.77 -12.67 -30.41
C GLU A 96 -5.51 -13.34 -29.04
N ASN A 97 -6.58 -13.69 -28.32
CA ASN A 97 -6.48 -14.47 -27.08
C ASN A 97 -6.34 -15.98 -27.42
N PRO A 98 -6.08 -16.86 -26.42
CA PRO A 98 -5.95 -18.30 -26.67
C PRO A 98 -7.18 -18.97 -27.30
N GLU A 99 -8.36 -18.35 -27.19
CA GLU A 99 -9.63 -18.83 -27.75
C GLU A 99 -9.86 -18.37 -29.20
N GLY A 100 -8.94 -17.59 -29.78
CA GLY A 100 -9.05 -17.07 -31.14
C GLY A 100 -9.84 -15.76 -31.26
N SER A 101 -10.21 -15.14 -30.14
CA SER A 101 -10.98 -13.89 -30.13
C SER A 101 -10.08 -12.66 -30.10
N ASN A 102 -10.45 -11.63 -30.85
CA ASN A 102 -9.72 -10.35 -30.84
C ASN A 102 -9.99 -9.59 -29.55
N VAL A 103 -8.93 -9.21 -28.85
CA VAL A 103 -8.95 -8.48 -27.58
C VAL A 103 -8.02 -7.26 -27.62
N ILE A 104 -8.27 -6.30 -26.72
CA ILE A 104 -7.45 -5.11 -26.55
C ILE A 104 -6.21 -5.44 -25.70
N SER A 105 -5.03 -5.31 -26.30
CA SER A 105 -3.75 -5.30 -25.60
C SER A 105 -3.19 -3.88 -25.50
N THR A 106 -2.67 -3.55 -24.33
CA THR A 106 -2.00 -2.29 -24.00
C THR A 106 -0.50 -2.46 -23.76
N THR A 107 0.10 -3.63 -23.97
CA THR A 107 1.53 -3.89 -23.71
C THR A 107 2.45 -2.90 -24.43
N ILE A 108 2.01 -2.44 -25.61
CA ILE A 108 2.75 -1.48 -26.44
C ILE A 108 2.57 -0.01 -25.98
N LEU A 109 1.60 0.29 -25.11
CA LEU A 109 1.23 1.64 -24.68
C LEU A 109 2.41 2.43 -24.10
N PRO A 110 3.23 1.90 -23.16
CA PRO A 110 4.40 2.63 -22.63
C PRO A 110 5.34 3.14 -23.74
N ARG A 111 5.59 2.29 -24.74
CA ARG A 111 6.47 2.61 -25.88
C ARG A 111 5.86 3.70 -26.76
N LEU A 112 4.55 3.67 -26.99
CA LEU A 112 3.85 4.66 -27.81
C LEU A 112 3.77 6.02 -27.12
N ILE A 113 3.59 6.05 -25.79
CA ILE A 113 3.68 7.28 -25.00
C ILE A 113 5.05 7.92 -25.13
N LYS A 114 6.13 7.13 -24.96
CA LYS A 114 7.49 7.65 -25.10
C LYS A 114 7.73 8.25 -26.49
N LYS A 115 7.30 7.56 -27.55
CA LYS A 115 7.38 8.08 -28.93
C LYS A 115 6.56 9.35 -29.15
N ALA A 116 5.35 9.41 -28.56
CA ALA A 116 4.51 10.60 -28.65
C ALA A 116 5.16 11.79 -27.92
N GLY A 117 5.76 11.58 -26.75
CA GLY A 117 6.53 12.58 -26.02
C GLY A 117 7.74 13.09 -26.80
N GLU A 118 8.53 12.18 -27.40
CA GLU A 118 9.66 12.53 -28.27
C GLU A 118 9.22 13.38 -29.47
N ARG A 119 8.12 13.00 -30.13
CA ARG A 119 7.50 13.81 -31.20
C ARG A 119 7.11 15.18 -30.67
N ASN A 120 6.43 15.25 -29.52
CA ASN A 120 5.91 16.51 -28.98
C ASN A 120 7.04 17.49 -28.61
N LYS A 121 8.22 17.00 -28.18
CA LYS A 121 9.42 17.84 -27.97
C LYS A 121 9.92 18.53 -29.24
N SER A 122 9.68 17.95 -30.42
CA SER A 122 10.08 18.53 -31.71
C SER A 122 9.07 19.52 -32.28
N LEU A 123 7.84 19.54 -31.75
CA LEU A 123 6.80 20.47 -32.17
C LEU A 123 7.07 21.86 -31.56
N ARG A 124 6.73 22.92 -32.31
CA ARG A 124 6.78 24.29 -31.75
C ARG A 124 5.84 24.37 -30.54
N SER A 125 6.18 25.24 -29.58
CA SER A 125 5.28 25.48 -28.45
C SER A 125 3.91 25.86 -28.93
N ASP A 126 2.95 24.97 -28.68
CA ASP A 126 1.59 25.08 -29.15
C ASP A 126 0.64 24.83 -27.98
N GLY A 127 0.16 25.92 -27.39
CA GLY A 127 -0.83 25.88 -26.31
C GLY A 127 -2.14 25.19 -26.72
N PHE A 128 -2.42 24.99 -28.02
CA PHE A 128 -3.59 24.25 -28.47
C PHE A 128 -3.49 22.75 -28.16
N TYR A 129 -2.29 22.15 -28.18
CA TYR A 129 -2.15 20.72 -27.87
C TYR A 129 -2.46 20.41 -26.41
N SER A 130 -1.93 21.19 -25.46
CA SER A 130 -2.20 20.99 -24.03
C SER A 130 -3.68 21.22 -23.70
N GLN A 131 -4.30 22.27 -24.26
CA GLN A 131 -5.74 22.48 -24.13
C GLN A 131 -6.56 21.30 -24.65
N ARG A 132 -6.19 20.77 -25.82
CA ARG A 132 -6.86 19.61 -26.42
C ARG A 132 -6.68 18.35 -25.60
N TYR A 133 -5.48 18.10 -25.07
CA TYR A 133 -5.20 17.00 -24.14
C TYR A 133 -6.17 17.02 -22.95
N TYR A 134 -6.27 18.15 -22.25
CA TYR A 134 -7.18 18.29 -21.11
C TYR A 134 -8.65 18.23 -21.50
N ALA A 135 -9.03 18.84 -22.63
CA ALA A 135 -10.41 18.81 -23.10
C ALA A 135 -10.88 17.38 -23.40
N CYS A 136 -10.03 16.57 -24.05
CA CYS A 136 -10.36 15.19 -24.38
C CYS A 136 -10.49 14.32 -23.13
N LEU A 137 -9.53 14.43 -22.20
CA LEU A 137 -9.60 13.70 -20.93
C LEU A 137 -10.84 14.11 -20.13
N ARG A 138 -11.16 15.41 -20.05
CA ARG A 138 -12.34 15.90 -19.32
C ARG A 138 -13.64 15.37 -19.91
N VAL A 139 -13.78 15.44 -21.24
CA VAL A 139 -14.97 14.90 -21.92
C VAL A 139 -15.09 13.40 -21.70
N ALA A 140 -13.98 12.66 -21.75
CA ALA A 140 -13.99 11.22 -21.50
C ALA A 140 -14.40 10.89 -20.06
N THR A 141 -13.75 11.51 -19.07
CA THR A 141 -14.06 11.32 -17.64
C THR A 141 -15.52 11.65 -17.34
N ASN A 142 -16.00 12.82 -17.79
CA ASN A 142 -17.36 13.26 -17.52
C ASN A 142 -18.39 12.34 -18.20
N SER A 143 -18.10 11.86 -19.42
CA SER A 143 -18.97 10.90 -20.11
C SER A 143 -19.09 9.59 -19.33
N ILE A 144 -17.97 9.05 -18.85
CA ILE A 144 -17.96 7.82 -18.04
C ILE A 144 -18.66 8.02 -16.69
N ASN A 145 -18.38 9.11 -15.98
CA ASN A 145 -19.01 9.43 -14.70
C ASN A 145 -20.53 9.57 -14.83
N ARG A 146 -21.02 10.26 -15.87
CA ARG A 146 -22.45 10.38 -16.17
C ARG A 146 -23.09 9.02 -16.46
N LEU A 147 -22.42 8.16 -17.24
CA LEU A 147 -22.90 6.82 -17.55
C LEU A 147 -23.00 5.95 -16.29
N LEU A 148 -21.96 5.92 -15.46
CA LEU A 148 -21.95 5.15 -14.21
C LEU A 148 -23.00 5.67 -13.20
N SER A 149 -23.23 6.98 -13.18
CA SER A 149 -24.27 7.61 -12.35
C SER A 149 -25.69 7.38 -12.84
N SER A 150 -25.89 6.82 -14.05
CA SER A 150 -27.22 6.53 -14.60
C SER A 150 -27.96 5.50 -13.75
N GLU A 151 -29.29 5.58 -13.72
CA GLU A 151 -30.12 4.65 -12.95
C GLU A 151 -29.92 3.19 -13.36
N MET A 152 -29.68 2.95 -14.65
CA MET A 152 -29.39 1.63 -15.20
C MET A 152 -28.09 1.06 -14.62
N CYS A 153 -26.98 1.81 -14.71
CA CYS A 153 -25.69 1.37 -14.17
C CYS A 153 -25.74 1.21 -12.65
N ARG A 154 -26.37 2.14 -11.92
CA ARG A 154 -26.53 2.04 -10.46
C ARG A 154 -27.32 0.81 -10.04
N LYS A 155 -28.40 0.47 -10.76
CA LYS A 155 -29.15 -0.77 -10.51
C LYS A 155 -28.27 -1.99 -10.78
N TYR A 156 -27.56 -2.02 -11.91
CA TYR A 156 -26.69 -3.17 -12.21
C TYR A 156 -25.57 -3.34 -11.17
N LEU A 157 -24.94 -2.25 -10.73
CA LEU A 157 -23.84 -2.30 -9.77
C LEU A 157 -24.31 -2.66 -8.36
N LYS A 158 -25.51 -2.23 -7.96
CA LYS A 158 -26.12 -2.63 -6.67
C LYS A 158 -26.56 -4.10 -6.63
N TRP A 159 -27.09 -4.62 -7.74
CA TRP A 159 -27.65 -5.98 -7.82
C TRP A 159 -26.64 -7.02 -8.36
N GLY A 160 -25.52 -6.56 -8.90
CA GLY A 160 -24.60 -7.34 -9.75
C GLY A 160 -23.67 -8.31 -9.04
N HIS A 161 -23.71 -8.43 -7.71
CA HIS A 161 -22.91 -9.40 -6.95
C HIS A 161 -23.27 -10.88 -7.25
N GLN A 162 -24.32 -11.14 -8.03
CA GLN A 162 -24.76 -12.49 -8.39
C GLN A 162 -24.22 -12.99 -9.74
N SER A 163 -23.69 -12.11 -10.60
CA SER A 163 -23.07 -12.51 -11.88
C SER A 163 -21.58 -12.80 -11.68
N ALA A 164 -21.13 -13.98 -12.07
CA ALA A 164 -19.72 -14.40 -11.98
C ALA A 164 -18.78 -13.55 -12.86
N HIS A 165 -19.31 -12.82 -13.84
CA HIS A 165 -18.52 -12.03 -14.78
C HIS A 165 -19.05 -10.61 -14.94
N LEU A 166 -18.11 -9.66 -14.98
CA LEU A 166 -18.38 -8.26 -15.32
C LEU A 166 -18.82 -8.16 -16.80
N PRO A 167 -19.98 -7.56 -17.11
CA PRO A 167 -20.44 -7.36 -18.49
C PRO A 167 -19.44 -6.65 -19.38
N VAL A 168 -19.50 -6.95 -20.68
CA VAL A 168 -18.63 -6.36 -21.71
C VAL A 168 -18.61 -4.84 -21.66
N LEU A 169 -19.77 -4.19 -21.50
CA LEU A 169 -19.86 -2.73 -21.36
C LEU A 169 -19.00 -2.20 -20.19
N PHE A 170 -19.07 -2.83 -19.02
CA PHE A 170 -18.30 -2.40 -17.86
C PHE A 170 -16.81 -2.73 -17.99
N ARG A 171 -16.45 -3.82 -18.68
CA ARG A 171 -15.04 -4.08 -19.04
C ARG A 171 -14.48 -2.96 -19.94
N VAL A 172 -15.27 -2.51 -20.93
CA VAL A 172 -14.91 -1.38 -21.80
C VAL A 172 -14.79 -0.09 -20.99
N ILE A 173 -15.78 0.24 -20.15
CA ILE A 173 -15.75 1.43 -19.28
C ILE A 173 -14.51 1.42 -18.38
N LEU A 174 -14.24 0.32 -17.69
CA LEU A 174 -13.06 0.20 -16.83
C LEU A 174 -11.75 0.36 -17.62
N SER A 175 -11.69 -0.20 -18.83
CA SER A 175 -10.52 -0.03 -19.70
C SER A 175 -10.29 1.43 -20.13
N ILE A 176 -11.37 2.20 -20.29
CA ILE A 176 -11.31 3.64 -20.59
C ILE A 176 -10.84 4.41 -19.34
N GLN A 177 -11.37 4.09 -18.15
CA GLN A 177 -10.92 4.73 -16.89
C GLN A 177 -9.43 4.50 -16.63
N ILE A 178 -8.95 3.27 -16.83
CA ILE A 178 -7.52 2.94 -16.71
C ILE A 178 -6.68 3.67 -17.78
N LEU A 179 -7.17 3.76 -19.02
CA LEU A 179 -6.48 4.52 -20.06
C LEU A 179 -6.38 6.01 -19.71
N ILE A 180 -7.46 6.63 -19.22
CA ILE A 180 -7.48 8.03 -18.77
C ILE A 180 -6.43 8.25 -17.68
N GLU A 181 -6.44 7.44 -16.61
CA GLU A 181 -5.46 7.57 -15.53
C GLU A 181 -4.03 7.31 -15.99
N SER A 182 -3.82 6.40 -16.94
CA SER A 182 -2.49 6.16 -17.51
C SER A 182 -2.00 7.35 -18.33
N LEU A 183 -2.85 7.97 -19.14
CA LEU A 183 -2.50 9.18 -19.88
C LEU A 183 -2.18 10.33 -18.91
N GLN A 184 -2.98 10.53 -17.87
CA GLN A 184 -2.73 11.51 -16.80
C GLN A 184 -1.39 11.25 -16.08
N ALA A 185 -1.07 9.99 -15.77
CA ALA A 185 0.20 9.65 -15.15
C ALA A 185 1.42 9.91 -16.05
N ALA A 186 1.22 9.88 -17.37
CA ALA A 186 2.24 10.16 -18.36
C ALA A 186 2.30 11.64 -18.79
N GLU A 187 1.60 12.55 -18.10
CA GLU A 187 1.49 13.96 -18.50
C GLU A 187 2.86 14.63 -18.70
N SER A 188 3.80 14.44 -17.77
CA SER A 188 5.16 15.04 -17.87
C SER A 188 5.98 14.51 -19.05
N VAL A 189 5.64 13.34 -19.58
CA VAL A 189 6.25 12.77 -20.79
C VAL A 189 5.57 13.32 -22.04
N LEU A 190 4.25 13.49 -22.01
CA LEU A 190 3.42 13.90 -23.14
C LEU A 190 3.43 15.41 -23.37
N LEU A 191 3.54 16.20 -22.31
CA LEU A 191 3.54 17.66 -22.33
C LEU A 191 4.93 18.16 -21.92
N PRO A 192 5.77 18.61 -22.87
CA PRO A 192 7.05 19.25 -22.54
C PRO A 192 6.87 20.41 -21.57
N GLU A 193 7.87 20.69 -20.72
CA GLU A 193 7.77 21.75 -19.69
C GLU A 193 7.34 23.11 -20.25
N SER A 194 7.81 23.44 -21.46
CA SER A 194 7.45 24.64 -22.20
C SER A 194 5.96 24.79 -22.54
N TRP A 195 5.17 23.71 -22.39
CA TRP A 195 3.74 23.64 -22.71
C TRP A 195 2.86 23.56 -21.45
N HIS A 196 3.45 23.52 -20.26
CA HIS A 196 2.67 23.56 -19.02
C HIS A 196 1.94 24.90 -18.95
N SER A 197 0.62 24.83 -18.84
CA SER A 197 -0.20 25.97 -18.43
C SER A 197 0.23 26.40 -17.02
N LEU A 198 0.17 27.70 -16.71
CA LEU A 198 0.41 28.21 -15.34
C LEU A 198 -0.52 27.55 -14.30
N SER A 199 -1.62 26.91 -14.72
CA SER A 199 -2.42 26.00 -13.90
C SER A 199 -3.12 24.93 -14.77
N PRO A 200 -2.91 23.62 -14.52
CA PRO A 200 -3.70 22.57 -15.15
C PRO A 200 -5.16 22.66 -14.68
N PRO A 201 -6.16 22.38 -15.54
CA PRO A 201 -7.56 22.43 -15.14
C PRO A 201 -7.89 21.32 -14.14
N THR A 202 -8.74 21.64 -13.16
CA THR A 202 -9.27 20.63 -12.23
C THR A 202 -10.03 19.56 -13.01
N MET A 203 -9.61 18.30 -12.84
CA MET A 203 -10.28 17.14 -13.43
C MET A 203 -11.25 16.54 -12.42
N GLU A 204 -12.43 16.13 -12.88
CA GLU A 204 -13.34 15.32 -12.06
C GLU A 204 -12.66 14.00 -11.68
N CYS A 205 -12.90 13.53 -10.45
CA CYS A 205 -12.45 12.21 -10.03
C CYS A 205 -13.27 11.14 -10.76
N SER A 206 -12.61 10.05 -11.17
CA SER A 206 -13.31 8.92 -11.77
C SER A 206 -14.14 8.17 -10.72
N SER A 207 -15.31 7.66 -11.08
CA SER A 207 -16.03 6.72 -10.22
C SER A 207 -15.23 5.42 -10.02
N HIS A 208 -15.07 4.97 -8.78
CA HIS A 208 -14.34 3.75 -8.43
C HIS A 208 -15.24 2.50 -8.34
N GLU A 209 -16.54 2.61 -8.65
CA GLU A 209 -17.51 1.53 -8.39
C GLU A 209 -17.14 0.19 -9.06
N LEU A 210 -16.55 0.23 -10.26
CA LEU A 210 -16.13 -0.99 -10.97
C LEU A 210 -14.94 -1.68 -10.30
N VAL A 211 -13.93 -0.93 -9.87
CA VAL A 211 -12.77 -1.49 -9.17
C VAL A 211 -13.09 -1.85 -7.73
N ASP A 212 -13.99 -1.13 -7.07
CA ASP A 212 -14.53 -1.50 -5.76
C ASP A 212 -15.24 -2.85 -5.83
N ARG A 213 -16.03 -3.07 -6.90
CA ARG A 213 -16.65 -4.36 -7.13
C ARG A 213 -15.61 -5.48 -7.26
N LEU A 214 -14.55 -5.27 -8.04
CA LEU A 214 -13.47 -6.26 -8.18
C LEU A 214 -12.76 -6.55 -6.84
N LEU A 215 -12.49 -5.50 -6.05
CA LEU A 215 -11.94 -5.66 -4.69
C LEU A 215 -12.87 -6.50 -3.81
N ILE A 216 -14.18 -6.22 -3.81
CA ILE A 216 -15.17 -6.96 -3.02
C ILE A 216 -15.28 -8.41 -3.50
N GLU A 217 -15.27 -8.66 -4.81
CA GLU A 217 -15.27 -10.01 -5.40
C GLU A 217 -13.99 -10.77 -5.03
N ALA A 218 -12.85 -10.07 -4.89
CA ALA A 218 -11.61 -10.60 -4.35
C ALA A 218 -11.63 -10.81 -2.82
N GLY A 219 -12.72 -10.45 -2.14
CA GLY A 219 -12.97 -10.67 -0.71
C GLY A 219 -12.67 -9.46 0.19
N TRP A 220 -12.31 -8.31 -0.37
CA TRP A 220 -12.01 -7.12 0.43
C TRP A 220 -13.26 -6.60 1.14
N CYS A 221 -13.07 -6.09 2.36
CA CYS A 221 -14.13 -5.47 3.12
C CYS A 221 -14.56 -4.12 2.51
N GLN A 222 -15.87 -3.90 2.36
CA GLN A 222 -16.42 -2.64 1.80
C GLN A 222 -15.95 -1.38 2.55
N TYR A 223 -15.83 -1.49 3.87
CA TYR A 223 -15.32 -0.41 4.74
C TYR A 223 -13.84 -0.11 4.50
N GLU A 224 -13.05 -1.13 4.14
CA GLU A 224 -11.62 -0.97 3.84
C GLU A 224 -11.43 -0.44 2.42
N ALA A 225 -12.15 -0.99 1.45
CA ALA A 225 -12.15 -0.51 0.07
C ALA A 225 -12.60 0.97 -0.02
N GLY A 226 -13.57 1.39 0.80
CA GLY A 226 -14.01 2.78 0.88
C GLY A 226 -12.93 3.78 1.32
N ARG A 227 -11.86 3.31 1.99
CA ARG A 227 -10.76 4.15 2.49
C ARG A 227 -9.50 4.10 1.63
N LEU A 228 -9.47 3.27 0.60
CA LEU A 228 -8.37 3.25 -0.37
C LEU A 228 -8.28 4.59 -1.12
N PRO A 229 -7.11 4.94 -1.69
CA PRO A 229 -6.98 6.13 -2.53
C PRO A 229 -7.87 6.03 -3.78
N GLY A 230 -8.27 7.17 -4.33
CA GLY A 230 -9.10 7.25 -5.54
C GLY A 230 -8.37 6.98 -6.85
N SER A 231 -7.38 6.08 -6.88
CA SER A 231 -6.76 5.65 -8.14
C SER A 231 -7.38 4.35 -8.61
N ILE A 232 -8.01 4.39 -9.78
CA ILE A 232 -8.56 3.24 -10.49
C ILE A 232 -7.45 2.22 -10.78
N ARG A 233 -6.27 2.65 -11.24
CA ARG A 233 -5.17 1.74 -11.58
C ARG A 233 -4.63 1.01 -10.35
N LEU A 234 -4.44 1.72 -9.24
CA LEU A 234 -3.99 1.10 -7.99
C LEU A 234 -5.05 0.17 -7.40
N ARG A 235 -6.33 0.57 -7.39
CA ARG A 235 -7.42 -0.31 -6.94
C ARG A 235 -7.58 -1.55 -7.82
N TYR A 236 -7.41 -1.41 -9.13
CA TYR A 236 -7.39 -2.55 -10.06
C TYR A 236 -6.26 -3.52 -9.73
N TYR A 237 -5.05 -3.00 -9.44
CA TYR A 237 -3.92 -3.81 -8.96
C TYR A 237 -4.26 -4.54 -7.65
N LEU A 238 -4.79 -3.81 -6.66
CA LEU A 238 -5.16 -4.36 -5.36
C LEU A 238 -6.27 -5.42 -5.46
N GLY A 239 -7.12 -5.34 -6.49
CA GLY A 239 -8.14 -6.36 -6.79
C GLY A 239 -7.55 -7.75 -7.00
N PHE A 240 -6.31 -7.86 -7.49
CA PHE A 240 -5.63 -9.15 -7.66
C PHE A 240 -5.09 -9.75 -6.35
N LEU A 241 -5.00 -8.96 -5.27
CA LEU A 241 -4.41 -9.40 -4.01
C LEU A 241 -5.49 -9.95 -3.07
N HIS A 242 -5.14 -11.01 -2.35
CA HIS A 242 -5.98 -11.55 -1.28
C HIS A 242 -6.09 -10.56 -0.10
N PRO A 243 -7.29 -10.40 0.50
CA PRO A 243 -7.49 -9.64 1.72
C PRO A 243 -6.72 -10.26 2.88
N ARG A 244 -5.98 -9.43 3.61
CA ARG A 244 -4.88 -9.88 4.48
C ARG A 244 -5.32 -10.22 5.91
N ASP A 245 -6.55 -9.88 6.28
CA ASP A 245 -7.12 -10.10 7.63
C ASP A 245 -7.92 -11.40 7.75
N SER A 246 -7.96 -12.22 6.70
CA SER A 246 -8.89 -13.34 6.65
C SER A 246 -8.22 -14.62 6.16
N ASP A 247 -8.37 -15.69 6.95
CA ASP A 247 -8.14 -17.05 6.47
C ASP A 247 -8.91 -17.23 5.15
N PRO A 248 -8.26 -17.54 4.01
CA PRO A 248 -8.93 -17.72 2.71
C PRO A 248 -10.04 -18.77 2.76
N ALA A 249 -9.95 -19.76 3.65
CA ALA A 249 -10.97 -20.79 3.82
C ALA A 249 -12.21 -20.31 4.60
N GLN A 250 -12.14 -19.14 5.23
CA GLN A 250 -13.22 -18.57 6.04
C GLN A 250 -13.64 -17.17 5.59
N SER A 251 -12.93 -16.55 4.64
CA SER A 251 -13.14 -15.18 4.17
C SER A 251 -14.30 -15.05 3.18
N SER A 252 -14.56 -16.11 2.42
CA SER A 252 -15.64 -16.17 1.43
C SER A 252 -16.99 -15.95 2.11
N GLY A 253 -17.48 -14.71 2.07
CA GLY A 253 -18.79 -14.30 2.59
C GLY A 253 -18.79 -13.45 3.88
N ARG A 254 -17.69 -13.37 4.64
CA ARG A 254 -17.70 -12.71 5.97
C ARG A 254 -17.83 -11.19 5.95
N HIS A 255 -17.44 -10.54 4.86
CA HIS A 255 -17.50 -9.07 4.71
C HIS A 255 -18.56 -8.59 3.70
N LEU A 256 -19.38 -9.50 3.14
CA LEU A 256 -20.45 -9.13 2.21
C LEU A 256 -21.49 -8.22 2.88
N SER A 257 -21.69 -8.38 4.18
CA SER A 257 -22.63 -7.57 4.98
C SER A 257 -21.99 -6.31 5.58
N CYS A 258 -20.71 -6.05 5.36
CA CYS A 258 -20.08 -4.77 5.75
C CYS A 258 -20.61 -3.63 4.87
N THR A 259 -20.64 -2.41 5.40
CA THR A 259 -20.98 -1.21 4.64
C THR A 259 -19.75 -0.34 4.44
N ARG A 260 -19.87 0.72 3.62
CA ARG A 260 -18.82 1.74 3.49
C ARG A 260 -18.52 2.47 4.80
N ASP A 261 -19.49 2.52 5.72
CA ASP A 261 -19.38 3.26 6.97
C ASP A 261 -18.95 2.39 8.16
N ALA A 262 -19.16 1.07 8.09
CA ALA A 262 -18.83 0.16 9.18
C ALA A 262 -18.43 -1.24 8.71
N CYS A 263 -17.33 -1.74 9.27
CA CYS A 263 -16.97 -3.15 9.20
C CYS A 263 -17.65 -3.91 10.35
N ILE A 264 -18.67 -4.72 10.05
CA ILE A 264 -19.38 -5.54 11.04
C ILE A 264 -18.51 -6.60 11.74
N GLN A 265 -17.36 -6.94 11.16
CA GLN A 265 -16.38 -7.89 11.71
C GLN A 265 -15.19 -7.17 12.37
N ALA A 266 -15.21 -5.84 12.49
CA ALA A 266 -14.17 -5.13 13.22
C ALA A 266 -14.19 -5.64 14.67
N PRO A 267 -13.08 -6.20 15.20
CA PRO A 267 -13.06 -6.66 16.57
C PRO A 267 -13.37 -5.49 17.49
N GLN A 268 -14.43 -5.60 18.30
CA GLN A 268 -14.88 -4.56 19.24
C GLN A 268 -13.80 -4.23 20.28
N SER A 269 -12.85 -5.14 20.48
CA SER A 269 -11.63 -4.96 21.27
C SER A 269 -10.62 -6.04 20.85
N ILE A 270 -9.42 -5.64 20.41
CA ILE A 270 -8.29 -6.56 20.16
C ILE A 270 -7.75 -7.13 21.50
N HIS A 271 -8.14 -6.54 22.63
CA HIS A 271 -7.61 -6.87 23.96
C HIS A 271 -8.25 -8.11 24.60
N ASP A 272 -9.40 -8.61 24.10
CA ASP A 272 -10.14 -9.69 24.78
C ASP A 272 -9.95 -11.09 24.17
N GLN A 273 -9.26 -11.21 23.03
CA GLN A 273 -8.99 -12.52 22.41
C GLN A 273 -7.58 -13.01 22.73
N LYS A 274 -7.47 -14.03 23.57
CA LYS A 274 -6.20 -14.70 23.86
C LYS A 274 -5.61 -15.31 22.59
N MET A 275 -4.35 -14.99 22.32
CA MET A 275 -3.64 -15.40 21.10
C MET A 275 -2.93 -16.74 21.27
N LYS A 276 -3.02 -17.58 20.23
CA LYS A 276 -2.21 -18.78 20.05
C LYS A 276 -1.41 -18.66 18.74
N PRO A 277 -0.18 -19.17 18.72
CA PRO A 277 0.63 -19.10 17.51
C PRO A 277 0.16 -20.13 16.49
N ASN A 278 0.32 -19.77 15.21
CA ASN A 278 0.06 -20.63 14.06
C ASN A 278 1.34 -21.37 13.67
N HIS A 279 1.17 -22.56 13.12
CA HIS A 279 2.24 -23.21 12.36
C HIS A 279 2.51 -22.46 11.05
N VAL A 280 3.66 -22.71 10.42
CA VAL A 280 4.01 -22.11 9.12
C VAL A 280 3.00 -22.52 8.04
N THR A 281 2.57 -23.79 8.07
CA THR A 281 1.54 -24.35 7.20
C THR A 281 0.42 -24.95 8.06
N LYS A 282 -0.80 -25.02 7.51
CA LYS A 282 -1.99 -25.47 8.25
C LYS A 282 -1.98 -26.96 8.59
N ASP A 283 -1.27 -27.75 7.80
CA ASP A 283 -1.13 -29.20 7.91
C ASP A 283 -0.01 -29.64 8.88
N CYS A 284 0.88 -28.73 9.26
CA CYS A 284 1.96 -29.00 10.19
C CYS A 284 1.44 -29.21 11.63
N LYS A 285 1.98 -30.24 12.30
CA LYS A 285 1.62 -30.64 13.68
C LYS A 285 2.84 -30.77 14.58
N CYS A 286 3.89 -29.99 14.33
CA CYS A 286 5.13 -30.06 15.10
C CYS A 286 4.91 -29.66 16.58
N CYS A 287 5.88 -29.96 17.44
CA CYS A 287 5.81 -29.57 18.85
C CYS A 287 5.96 -28.06 19.05
N MET A 288 5.49 -27.61 20.22
CA MET A 288 5.77 -26.28 20.77
C MET A 288 7.12 -26.31 21.47
N GLU A 289 8.00 -25.39 21.09
CA GLU A 289 9.27 -25.16 21.75
C GLU A 289 9.12 -24.02 22.75
N THR A 290 9.53 -24.26 23.99
CA THR A 290 9.39 -23.34 25.11
C THR A 290 10.75 -23.06 25.70
N ILE A 291 10.99 -21.83 26.15
CA ILE A 291 12.16 -21.51 26.97
C ILE A 291 12.01 -22.24 28.30
N ARG A 292 12.79 -23.30 28.51
CA ARG A 292 12.85 -24.05 29.77
C ARG A 292 14.03 -23.50 30.57
N ASP A 293 13.83 -23.28 31.87
CA ASP A 293 14.90 -23.14 32.86
C ASP A 293 15.61 -21.78 33.02
N LEU A 294 14.94 -20.64 32.77
CA LEU A 294 15.45 -19.34 33.25
C LEU A 294 14.34 -18.36 33.62
N PRO A 295 14.41 -17.69 34.79
CA PRO A 295 13.47 -16.64 35.14
C PRO A 295 13.75 -15.40 34.29
N LEU A 296 13.13 -15.32 33.10
CA LEU A 296 13.15 -14.17 32.19
C LEU A 296 12.94 -12.83 32.93
N ALA A 297 12.10 -12.87 33.97
CA ALA A 297 11.86 -11.76 34.88
C ALA A 297 13.11 -11.29 35.65
N GLU A 298 13.97 -12.20 36.10
CA GLU A 298 15.22 -11.88 36.80
C GLU A 298 16.26 -11.32 35.84
N LEU A 299 16.40 -11.89 34.64
CA LEU A 299 17.32 -11.40 33.62
C LEU A 299 17.00 -9.95 33.22
N ILE A 300 15.71 -9.66 33.02
CA ILE A 300 15.25 -8.31 32.68
C ILE A 300 15.44 -7.35 33.86
N LYS A 301 15.19 -7.79 35.10
CA LYS A 301 15.46 -6.99 36.32
C LYS A 301 16.95 -6.67 36.46
N ALA A 302 17.84 -7.58 36.05
CA ALA A 302 19.28 -7.36 36.01
C ALA A 302 19.74 -6.43 34.87
N GLY A 303 18.82 -5.92 34.05
CA GLY A 303 19.11 -5.03 32.93
C GLY A 303 19.55 -5.76 31.65
N GLY A 304 19.58 -7.09 31.64
CA GLY A 304 19.89 -7.90 30.46
C GLY A 304 18.81 -7.82 29.40
N ASN A 305 19.17 -8.22 28.17
CA ASN A 305 18.25 -8.43 27.06
C ASN A 305 18.28 -9.94 26.70
N PRO A 306 17.16 -10.65 26.80
CA PRO A 306 17.09 -12.07 26.46
C PRO A 306 17.15 -12.23 24.94
N LEU A 307 18.15 -12.93 24.43
CA LEU A 307 18.26 -13.27 23.02
C LEU A 307 18.01 -14.76 22.81
N LEU A 308 17.42 -15.13 21.68
CA LEU A 308 17.10 -16.50 21.33
C LEU A 308 18.04 -16.98 20.24
N ARG A 309 18.41 -18.26 20.31
CA ARG A 309 19.10 -18.97 19.23
C ARG A 309 18.49 -20.34 19.06
N PHE A 310 18.13 -20.72 17.84
CA PHE A 310 17.61 -22.05 17.53
C PHE A 310 18.68 -22.87 16.79
N ALA A 311 19.71 -23.24 17.55
CA ALA A 311 20.94 -23.82 17.05
C ALA A 311 20.74 -25.25 16.56
N GLN A 312 21.43 -25.62 15.48
CA GLN A 312 21.46 -26.98 14.97
C GLN A 312 22.32 -27.84 15.90
N VAL A 313 21.80 -29.00 16.32
CA VAL A 313 22.49 -29.89 17.28
C VAL A 313 22.94 -31.18 16.60
N ASP A 314 22.04 -31.82 15.83
CA ASP A 314 22.30 -33.06 15.08
C ASP A 314 21.45 -33.12 13.82
N GLY A 315 22.07 -33.33 12.64
CA GLY A 315 21.33 -33.41 11.37
C GLY A 315 20.43 -32.19 11.16
N THR A 316 19.11 -32.38 10.99
CA THR A 316 18.14 -31.27 10.85
C THR A 316 17.52 -30.82 12.18
N ALA A 317 17.87 -31.44 13.31
CA ALA A 317 17.32 -31.13 14.61
C ALA A 317 17.94 -29.86 15.18
N ARG A 318 17.08 -29.00 15.74
CA ARG A 318 17.47 -27.73 16.37
C ARG A 318 17.03 -27.70 17.83
N LYS A 319 17.78 -26.98 18.66
CA LYS A 319 17.48 -26.74 20.07
C LYS A 319 17.39 -25.24 20.34
N LEU A 320 16.37 -24.87 21.12
CA LEU A 320 16.18 -23.50 21.57
C LEU A 320 17.11 -23.19 22.75
N GLU A 321 17.86 -22.11 22.59
CA GLU A 321 18.81 -21.61 23.56
C GLU A 321 18.48 -20.16 23.89
N LEU A 322 18.56 -19.83 25.18
CA LEU A 322 18.49 -18.46 25.66
C LEU A 322 19.93 -17.96 25.86
N LEU A 323 20.26 -16.85 25.21
CA LEU A 323 21.55 -16.18 25.33
C LEU A 323 21.37 -14.92 26.19
N GLU A 324 22.25 -14.77 27.17
CA GLU A 324 22.27 -13.62 28.07
C GLU A 324 23.28 -12.59 27.59
N THR A 325 22.81 -11.39 27.24
CA THR A 325 23.73 -10.26 27.04
C THR A 325 23.90 -9.52 28.36
N ASN A 326 25.03 -9.74 29.02
CA ASN A 326 25.48 -8.86 30.09
C ASN A 326 26.02 -7.60 29.41
N GLY A 327 25.69 -6.39 29.89
CA GLY A 327 25.95 -5.10 29.21
C GLY A 327 27.40 -4.78 28.78
N LYS A 328 28.36 -5.69 28.99
CA LYS A 328 29.74 -5.63 28.51
C LYS A 328 29.96 -6.28 27.12
N ASN A 329 29.17 -7.28 26.72
CA ASN A 329 29.31 -7.95 25.43
C ASN A 329 28.14 -7.57 24.51
N LYS A 330 28.40 -6.75 23.49
CA LYS A 330 27.44 -6.45 22.43
C LYS A 330 27.42 -7.61 21.44
N ILE A 331 26.53 -8.57 21.63
CA ILE A 331 26.26 -9.63 20.65
C ILE A 331 25.39 -9.03 19.55
N PRO A 332 25.82 -9.02 18.27
CA PRO A 332 24.94 -8.63 17.17
C PRO A 332 23.75 -9.58 17.09
N PHE A 333 22.55 -9.02 16.99
CA PHE A 333 21.31 -9.79 16.90
C PHE A 333 20.31 -9.16 15.94
N VAL A 334 19.34 -9.94 15.49
CA VAL A 334 18.22 -9.47 14.65
C VAL A 334 16.96 -9.33 15.51
N ALA A 335 16.30 -8.18 15.51
CA ALA A 335 15.00 -8.03 16.14
C ALA A 335 13.89 -8.37 15.15
N ILE A 336 12.90 -9.17 15.57
CA ILE A 336 11.78 -9.60 14.74
C ILE A 336 10.59 -8.65 14.97
N SER A 337 10.25 -7.86 13.96
CA SER A 337 9.04 -7.04 13.95
C SER A 337 7.90 -7.82 13.30
N HIS A 338 6.79 -7.99 14.00
CA HIS A 338 5.71 -8.86 13.54
C HIS A 338 4.35 -8.43 14.10
N VAL A 339 3.28 -8.94 13.48
CA VAL A 339 1.92 -8.73 13.96
C VAL A 339 1.48 -9.92 14.81
N ARG A 340 1.40 -9.76 16.14
CA ARG A 340 1.07 -10.86 17.08
C ARG A 340 -0.15 -11.69 16.68
N HIS A 341 -1.29 -11.04 16.41
CA HIS A 341 -2.51 -11.77 16.02
C HIS A 341 -2.47 -12.40 14.62
N ALA A 342 -1.42 -12.15 13.83
CA ALA A 342 -1.22 -12.78 12.52
C ALA A 342 -0.52 -14.15 12.65
N GLY A 343 -0.39 -14.71 13.86
CA GLY A 343 0.01 -16.09 14.08
C GLY A 343 1.36 -16.30 14.75
N LEU A 344 2.03 -15.24 15.21
CA LEU A 344 3.28 -15.34 15.97
C LEU A 344 3.15 -14.84 17.42
N GLY A 345 1.95 -14.46 17.85
CA GLY A 345 1.61 -14.14 19.23
C GLY A 345 1.25 -15.37 20.06
N ASN A 346 1.63 -15.36 21.34
CA ASN A 346 1.27 -16.38 22.32
C ASN A 346 1.05 -15.73 23.69
N ASP A 347 -0.18 -15.77 24.21
CA ASP A 347 -0.51 -15.21 25.54
C ASP A 347 -0.47 -16.25 26.66
N TYR A 348 -0.13 -17.51 26.34
CA TYR A 348 -0.18 -18.63 27.29
C TYR A 348 1.20 -19.06 27.79
N ALA A 349 2.24 -18.90 26.96
CA ALA A 349 3.60 -19.35 27.27
C ALA A 349 4.63 -18.66 26.39
N HIS A 350 5.89 -18.59 26.86
CA HIS A 350 7.07 -18.19 26.08
C HIS A 350 7.47 -19.28 25.09
N SER A 351 6.59 -19.55 24.11
CA SER A 351 6.74 -20.68 23.19
C SER A 351 6.20 -20.40 21.79
N LEU A 352 6.81 -21.06 20.81
CA LEU A 352 6.38 -21.07 19.41
C LEU A 352 6.49 -22.48 18.81
N PRO A 353 5.73 -22.80 17.74
CA PRO A 353 5.91 -24.05 17.03
C PRO A 353 7.33 -24.21 16.48
N TYR A 354 7.88 -25.43 16.53
CA TYR A 354 9.20 -25.78 15.95
C TYR A 354 9.37 -25.23 14.53
N CYS A 355 8.35 -25.38 13.67
CA CYS A 355 8.41 -24.92 12.29
C CYS A 355 8.58 -23.39 12.19
N GLN A 356 7.98 -22.61 13.09
CA GLN A 356 8.12 -21.15 13.09
C GLN A 356 9.52 -20.75 13.53
N LEU A 357 10.05 -21.34 14.61
CA LEU A 357 11.41 -21.07 15.07
C LEU A 357 12.46 -21.48 14.04
N SER A 358 12.30 -22.65 13.42
CA SER A 358 13.19 -23.11 12.35
C SER A 358 13.18 -22.15 11.17
N ARG A 359 12.01 -21.65 10.78
CA ARG A 359 11.86 -20.68 9.70
C ARG A 359 12.50 -19.33 10.06
N ILE A 360 12.20 -18.79 11.25
CA ILE A 360 12.77 -17.53 11.73
C ILE A 360 14.29 -17.62 11.75
N GLN A 361 14.86 -18.67 12.35
CA GLN A 361 16.31 -18.83 12.44
C GLN A 361 16.95 -18.97 11.05
N THR A 362 16.32 -19.70 10.13
CA THR A 362 16.81 -19.82 8.74
C THR A 362 16.86 -18.47 8.05
N VAL A 363 15.83 -17.64 8.21
CA VAL A 363 15.80 -16.28 7.61
C VAL A 363 16.80 -15.36 8.29
N VAL A 364 16.94 -15.43 9.62
CA VAL A 364 17.93 -14.66 10.39
C VAL A 364 19.36 -14.99 9.96
N ASP A 365 19.67 -16.27 9.77
CA ASP A 365 21.00 -16.73 9.32
C ASP A 365 21.32 -16.29 7.88
N GLN A 366 20.31 -16.04 7.04
CA GLN A 366 20.52 -15.47 5.69
C GLN A 366 20.89 -13.98 5.72
N ILE A 367 20.42 -13.23 6.72
CA ILE A 367 20.72 -11.81 6.88
C ILE A 367 22.17 -11.59 7.33
N HIS A 368 22.68 -12.49 8.17
CA HIS A 368 24.06 -12.51 8.65
C HIS A 368 24.72 -13.84 8.30
N PRO A 369 25.21 -14.01 7.06
CA PRO A 369 25.86 -15.24 6.66
C PRO A 369 27.16 -15.43 7.46
N HIS A 370 27.24 -16.52 8.23
CA HIS A 370 28.42 -16.84 9.03
C HIS A 370 29.53 -17.34 8.11
N SER A 371 30.61 -16.57 7.97
CA SER A 371 31.79 -16.97 7.22
C SER A 371 32.57 -18.04 8.00
N GLY A 372 32.29 -19.32 7.74
CA GLY A 372 33.20 -20.43 8.06
C GLY A 372 32.75 -21.46 9.10
N ASP A 373 31.62 -21.27 9.79
CA ASP A 373 31.07 -22.27 10.72
C ASP A 373 29.59 -22.55 10.42
N VAL A 374 29.30 -23.75 9.92
CA VAL A 374 27.95 -24.21 9.55
C VAL A 374 27.04 -24.36 10.79
N THR A 375 27.62 -24.40 11.99
CA THR A 375 26.87 -24.54 13.26
C THR A 375 26.56 -23.20 13.94
N ALA A 376 27.14 -22.10 13.47
CA ALA A 376 26.90 -20.78 14.03
C ALA A 376 25.55 -20.23 13.52
N SER A 377 24.60 -20.03 14.45
CA SER A 377 23.32 -19.36 14.19
C SER A 377 23.30 -17.98 14.84
N THR A 378 22.80 -16.97 14.10
CA THR A 378 22.73 -15.59 14.55
C THR A 378 21.60 -15.45 15.57
N PRO A 379 21.85 -14.84 16.74
CA PRO A 379 20.81 -14.62 17.74
C PRO A 379 19.72 -13.68 17.23
N PHE A 380 18.49 -13.89 17.70
CA PHE A 380 17.36 -13.00 17.42
C PHE A 380 16.56 -12.66 18.67
N TRP A 381 15.79 -11.57 18.59
CA TRP A 381 14.86 -11.16 19.64
C TRP A 381 13.44 -11.16 19.10
N LEU A 382 12.50 -11.74 19.86
CA LEU A 382 11.08 -11.76 19.52
C LEU A 382 10.25 -11.51 20.79
N ASP A 383 9.44 -10.47 20.79
CA ASP A 383 8.58 -10.04 21.90
C ASP A 383 7.73 -11.17 22.49
N THR A 384 7.11 -12.01 21.65
CA THR A 384 6.27 -13.15 22.10
C THR A 384 6.99 -14.08 23.09
N MET A 385 8.31 -14.24 22.96
CA MET A 385 9.09 -15.16 23.79
C MET A 385 10.00 -14.44 24.78
N CYS A 386 10.40 -13.20 24.48
CA CYS A 386 11.37 -12.44 25.25
C CYS A 386 10.74 -11.45 26.26
N ILE A 387 9.43 -11.22 26.22
CA ILE A 387 8.72 -10.37 27.20
C ILE A 387 8.01 -11.26 28.22
N PRO A 388 8.24 -11.09 29.54
CA PRO A 388 7.60 -11.85 30.60
C PRO A 388 6.07 -11.73 30.60
N LEU A 389 5.38 -12.83 30.93
CA LEU A 389 3.93 -12.84 31.11
C LEU A 389 3.47 -12.25 32.45
N ASP A 390 4.38 -12.05 33.42
CA ASP A 390 4.07 -11.42 34.71
C ASP A 390 3.83 -9.91 34.55
N ASP A 391 2.64 -9.43 34.94
CA ASP A 391 2.19 -8.04 34.75
C ASP A 391 3.16 -6.97 35.28
N ARG A 392 3.83 -7.23 36.40
CA ARG A 392 4.72 -6.24 37.05
C ARG A 392 5.99 -6.03 36.23
N VAL A 393 6.52 -7.11 35.65
CA VAL A 393 7.73 -7.06 34.82
C VAL A 393 7.39 -6.77 33.36
N HIS A 394 6.21 -7.19 32.89
CA HIS A 394 5.69 -6.94 31.55
C HIS A 394 5.67 -5.44 31.25
N THR A 395 5.08 -4.62 32.13
CA THR A 395 5.01 -3.16 31.93
C THR A 395 6.39 -2.50 31.83
N THR A 396 7.34 -2.94 32.65
CA THR A 396 8.73 -2.44 32.60
C THR A 396 9.44 -2.87 31.33
N SER A 397 9.18 -4.09 30.85
CA SER A 397 9.75 -4.64 29.61
C SER A 397 9.22 -3.92 28.37
N LEU A 398 7.93 -3.57 28.34
CA LEU A 398 7.32 -2.78 27.26
C LEU A 398 8.00 -1.41 27.08
N LYS A 399 8.47 -0.79 28.17
CA LYS A 399 9.20 0.49 28.12
C LYS A 399 10.56 0.35 27.41
N ARG A 400 11.16 -0.85 27.39
CA ARG A 400 12.50 -1.12 26.82
C ARG A 400 12.48 -1.62 25.37
N ILE A 401 11.32 -1.99 24.82
CA ILE A 401 11.23 -2.53 23.43
C ILE A 401 11.89 -1.57 22.43
N ARG A 402 11.61 -0.27 22.55
CA ARG A 402 12.21 0.75 21.67
C ARG A 402 13.74 0.69 21.67
N GLU A 403 14.35 0.51 22.83
CA GLU A 403 15.80 0.39 22.96
C GLU A 403 16.31 -0.91 22.33
N ILE A 404 15.61 -2.03 22.53
CA ILE A 404 15.98 -3.33 21.96
C ILE A 404 16.06 -3.24 20.43
N PHE A 405 15.03 -2.71 19.77
CA PHE A 405 15.04 -2.53 18.31
C PHE A 405 16.13 -1.54 17.86
N LYS A 406 16.34 -0.45 18.60
CA LYS A 406 17.40 0.54 18.31
C LYS A 406 18.81 -0.05 18.35
N TYR A 407 19.07 -1.02 19.22
CA TYR A 407 20.37 -1.69 19.33
C TYR A 407 20.50 -2.97 18.50
N ALA A 408 19.43 -3.40 17.82
CA ALA A 408 19.47 -4.53 16.91
C ALA A 408 20.36 -4.20 15.71
N SER A 409 21.08 -5.21 15.21
CA SER A 409 21.89 -5.04 14.00
C SER A 409 21.02 -4.85 12.75
N ARG A 410 19.87 -5.52 12.73
CA ARG A 410 18.83 -5.47 11.70
C ARG A 410 17.47 -5.69 12.35
N VAL A 411 16.44 -5.15 11.73
CA VAL A 411 15.04 -5.45 12.05
C VAL A 411 14.47 -6.26 10.90
N LEU A 412 14.01 -7.48 11.19
CA LEU A 412 13.37 -8.37 10.22
C LEU A 412 11.85 -8.28 10.39
N VAL A 413 11.17 -7.81 9.35
CA VAL A 413 9.71 -7.77 9.27
C VAL A 413 9.19 -9.11 8.77
N ILE A 414 8.39 -9.78 9.61
CA ILE A 414 7.65 -10.99 9.27
C ILE A 414 6.16 -10.67 9.32
N ASP A 415 5.60 -10.43 8.13
CA ASP A 415 4.16 -10.31 7.89
C ASP A 415 3.73 -11.51 7.05
N GLN A 416 2.75 -12.27 7.53
CA GLN A 416 2.34 -13.53 6.91
C GLN A 416 1.89 -13.35 5.45
N ALA A 417 1.23 -12.24 5.12
CA ALA A 417 0.81 -11.97 3.75
C ALA A 417 2.01 -11.72 2.85
N LEU A 418 2.97 -10.87 3.27
CA LEU A 418 4.19 -10.61 2.50
C LEU A 418 5.00 -11.90 2.29
N CYS A 419 5.10 -12.69 3.34
CA CYS A 419 5.79 -13.98 3.37
C CYS A 419 5.20 -15.06 2.45
N SER A 420 3.96 -14.90 2.00
CA SER A 420 3.24 -15.90 1.21
C SER A 420 3.23 -15.58 -0.29
N HIS A 421 3.68 -14.38 -0.69
CA HIS A 421 3.68 -13.95 -2.09
C HIS A 421 5.11 -13.72 -2.59
N ALA A 422 5.39 -14.16 -3.80
CA ALA A 422 6.61 -13.79 -4.49
C ALA A 422 6.49 -12.36 -5.02
N ILE A 423 7.60 -11.63 -4.99
CA ILE A 423 7.66 -10.28 -5.55
C ILE A 423 8.34 -10.32 -6.91
N GLY A 424 7.71 -9.67 -7.90
CA GLY A 424 8.23 -9.54 -9.26
C GLY A 424 8.95 -8.22 -9.53
N SER A 425 8.63 -7.17 -8.77
CA SER A 425 9.22 -5.84 -8.95
C SER A 425 9.31 -5.06 -7.63
N PRO A 426 10.22 -4.06 -7.53
CA PRO A 426 10.29 -3.19 -6.35
C PRO A 426 8.97 -2.44 -6.08
N GLU A 427 8.25 -2.04 -7.13
CA GLU A 427 6.96 -1.36 -7.00
C GLU A 427 5.90 -2.27 -6.36
N ASP A 428 5.82 -3.53 -6.81
CA ASP A 428 4.97 -4.55 -6.22
C ASP A 428 5.28 -4.74 -4.72
N ALA A 429 6.55 -4.95 -4.36
CA ALA A 429 6.95 -5.04 -2.95
C ALA A 429 6.53 -3.82 -2.13
N LEU A 430 6.75 -2.60 -2.63
CA LEU A 430 6.40 -1.38 -1.91
C LEU A 430 4.88 -1.21 -1.77
N ILE A 431 4.08 -1.55 -2.79
CA ILE A 431 2.60 -1.56 -2.70
C ILE A 431 2.18 -2.59 -1.65
N GLN A 432 2.74 -3.79 -1.70
CA GLN A 432 2.42 -4.81 -0.73
C GLN A 432 2.81 -4.39 0.69
N ILE A 433 3.97 -3.77 0.94
CA ILE A 433 4.30 -3.27 2.27
C ILE A 433 3.33 -2.16 2.69
N ARG A 434 2.99 -1.21 1.79
CA ARG A 434 2.03 -0.12 2.04
C ARG A 434 0.68 -0.64 2.53
N TYR A 435 0.20 -1.76 2.03
CA TYR A 435 -1.09 -2.35 2.43
C TYR A 435 -0.94 -3.55 3.38
N SER A 436 0.22 -3.74 4.02
CA SER A 436 0.47 -4.83 4.98
C SER A 436 -0.16 -4.57 6.35
N LEU A 437 -0.40 -5.64 7.12
CA LEU A 437 -0.84 -5.50 8.51
C LEU A 437 0.25 -4.84 9.36
N TRP A 438 1.52 -5.11 9.01
CA TRP A 438 2.67 -4.43 9.60
C TRP A 438 2.57 -2.90 9.49
N LYS A 439 2.27 -2.32 8.31
CA LYS A 439 2.13 -0.85 8.17
C LYS A 439 0.95 -0.30 8.96
N ARG A 440 -0.13 -1.06 9.17
CA ARG A 440 -1.37 -0.56 9.79
C ARG A 440 -1.22 -0.26 11.29
N ARG A 441 -0.23 -0.85 11.97
CA ARG A 441 -0.08 -0.76 13.43
C ARG A 441 0.97 0.28 13.83
N LEU A 442 0.72 0.94 14.95
CA LEU A 442 1.64 1.94 15.52
C LEU A 442 2.98 1.32 15.91
N TRP A 443 2.94 0.22 16.66
CA TRP A 443 4.13 -0.37 17.30
C TRP A 443 5.08 -1.00 16.28
N THR A 444 4.55 -1.73 15.30
CA THR A 444 5.36 -2.29 14.20
C THR A 444 6.02 -1.20 13.35
N LEU A 445 5.34 -0.08 13.10
CA LEU A 445 5.96 1.08 12.45
C LEU A 445 7.06 1.70 13.30
N GLN A 446 6.87 1.82 14.63
CA GLN A 446 7.91 2.29 15.56
C GLN A 446 9.15 1.38 15.49
N GLU A 447 8.95 0.06 15.54
CA GLU A 447 10.00 -0.97 15.47
C GLU A 447 10.84 -0.86 14.19
N GLY A 448 10.21 -0.60 13.03
CA GLY A 448 10.93 -0.38 11.78
C GLY A 448 11.57 1.00 11.66
N PHE A 449 10.95 2.03 12.25
CA PHE A 449 11.41 3.42 12.17
C PHE A 449 12.72 3.67 12.93
N VAL A 450 12.97 2.94 14.02
CA VAL A 450 14.16 3.17 14.87
C VAL A 450 15.48 2.69 14.25
N VAL A 451 15.44 2.04 13.08
CA VAL A 451 16.61 1.62 12.31
C VAL A 451 16.63 2.29 10.93
N SER A 452 17.80 2.40 10.31
CA SER A 452 17.90 2.93 8.95
C SER A 452 17.19 2.01 7.94
N ALA A 453 16.72 2.56 6.81
CA ALA A 453 16.13 1.76 5.73
C ALA A 453 17.02 0.60 5.22
N SER A 454 18.34 0.72 5.32
CA SER A 454 19.24 -0.39 4.96
C SER A 454 19.16 -1.54 5.96
N ASN A 455 18.83 -1.25 7.22
CA ASN A 455 18.76 -2.22 8.32
C ASN A 455 17.34 -2.79 8.55
N LEU A 456 16.32 -2.20 7.91
CA LEU A 456 14.95 -2.72 7.91
C LEU A 456 14.75 -3.71 6.75
N ILE A 457 14.61 -4.99 7.07
CA ILE A 457 14.55 -6.10 6.13
C ILE A 457 13.13 -6.66 6.08
N PHE A 458 12.57 -6.86 4.88
CA PHE A 458 11.27 -7.47 4.66
C PHE A 458 11.42 -8.89 4.10
N CYS A 459 10.68 -9.84 4.68
CA CYS A 459 10.61 -11.22 4.21
C CYS A 459 9.44 -11.42 3.24
N PHE A 460 9.77 -11.87 2.02
CA PHE A 460 8.83 -12.33 1.01
C PHE A 460 9.00 -13.83 0.76
N ALA A 461 8.12 -14.44 -0.05
CA ALA A 461 8.20 -15.88 -0.32
C ALA A 461 9.49 -16.28 -1.05
N ASN A 462 9.99 -15.42 -1.94
CA ASN A 462 11.13 -15.70 -2.81
C ASN A 462 12.43 -14.98 -2.42
N ALA A 463 12.39 -13.98 -1.54
CA ALA A 463 13.55 -13.15 -1.25
C ALA A 463 13.44 -12.33 0.05
N LEU A 464 14.60 -11.82 0.49
CA LEU A 464 14.74 -10.80 1.51
C LEU A 464 15.21 -9.51 0.86
N PHE A 465 14.57 -8.39 1.22
CA PHE A 465 14.98 -7.08 0.73
C PHE A 465 15.08 -6.09 1.88
N SER A 466 16.15 -5.28 1.89
CA SER A 466 16.16 -4.08 2.72
C SER A 466 15.23 -3.02 2.11
N LEU A 467 14.66 -2.15 2.95
CA LEU A 467 13.85 -1.05 2.45
C LEU A 467 14.64 -0.13 1.52
N ARG A 468 15.92 0.14 1.85
CA ARG A 468 16.81 0.94 0.99
C ARG A 468 16.95 0.32 -0.39
N ASP A 469 17.21 -0.99 -0.47
CA ASP A 469 17.35 -1.71 -1.75
C ASP A 469 16.06 -1.66 -2.58
N LEU A 470 14.88 -1.80 -1.96
CA LEU A 470 13.60 -1.65 -2.67
C LEU A 470 13.41 -0.24 -3.22
N VAL A 471 13.67 0.78 -2.40
CA VAL A 471 13.52 2.19 -2.77
C VAL A 471 14.49 2.55 -3.90
N ASP A 472 15.77 2.23 -3.76
CA ASP A 472 16.80 2.56 -4.75
C ASP A 472 16.49 1.89 -6.09
N ARG A 473 16.14 0.58 -6.09
CA ARG A 473 15.75 -0.13 -7.32
C ARG A 473 14.46 0.40 -7.94
N TYR A 474 13.53 0.89 -7.14
CA TYR A 474 12.30 1.51 -7.65
C TYR A 474 12.62 2.84 -8.34
N GLU A 475 13.44 3.68 -7.69
CA GLU A 475 13.81 5.00 -8.20
C GLU A 475 14.72 4.94 -9.43
N ASP A 476 15.69 4.02 -9.46
CA ASP A 476 16.53 3.75 -10.64
C ASP A 476 15.69 3.30 -11.86
N LYS A 477 14.54 2.67 -11.60
CA LYS A 477 13.62 2.16 -12.62
C LYS A 477 12.44 3.08 -12.92
N LEU A 478 12.46 4.35 -12.47
CA LEU A 478 11.45 5.36 -12.82
C LEU A 478 11.35 5.67 -14.34
N ALA A 479 12.01 4.88 -15.19
CA ALA A 479 11.77 4.79 -16.63
C ALA A 479 10.38 4.23 -17.02
N VAL A 480 9.57 3.71 -16.08
CA VAL A 480 8.19 3.29 -16.35
C VAL A 480 7.27 4.52 -16.42
N PRO A 481 6.56 4.77 -17.53
CA PRO A 481 5.72 5.97 -17.69
C PRO A 481 4.45 5.99 -16.82
N PHE A 482 4.22 4.96 -16.00
CA PHE A 482 2.96 4.73 -15.30
C PHE A 482 3.13 4.21 -13.86
N PRO A 483 3.92 4.86 -12.99
CA PRO A 483 4.02 4.41 -11.61
C PRO A 483 2.62 4.37 -10.97
N LEU A 484 2.30 3.26 -10.32
CA LEU A 484 1.18 3.10 -9.40
C LEU A 484 1.50 3.80 -8.07
N LEU A 485 2.77 3.79 -7.66
CA LEU A 485 3.25 4.48 -6.46
C LEU A 485 3.76 5.88 -6.78
N LYS A 486 3.08 6.90 -6.26
CA LYS A 486 3.58 8.27 -6.26
C LYS A 486 4.47 8.50 -5.03
N SER A 487 5.59 9.20 -5.25
CA SER A 487 6.43 9.70 -4.17
C SER A 487 5.77 10.92 -3.53
N ALA A 488 5.66 10.91 -2.20
CA ALA A 488 5.16 12.02 -1.41
C ALA A 488 6.33 12.75 -0.69
N ARG A 489 7.44 12.98 -1.40
CA ARG A 489 8.58 13.76 -0.85
C ARG A 489 8.12 15.16 -0.50
N PHE A 490 8.45 15.60 0.71
CA PHE A 490 8.18 16.96 1.15
C PHE A 490 9.24 17.90 0.56
N VAL A 491 8.94 18.54 -0.57
CA VAL A 491 9.82 19.53 -1.20
C VAL A 491 9.49 20.92 -0.63
N GLY A 492 10.50 21.63 -0.11
CA GLY A 492 10.35 23.02 0.36
C GLY A 492 9.77 23.20 1.76
N PHE A 493 9.46 22.11 2.48
CA PHE A 493 9.05 22.16 3.88
C PHE A 493 10.25 21.94 4.80
N ARG A 494 10.23 22.52 6.02
CA ARG A 494 11.22 22.20 7.06
C ARG A 494 11.08 20.72 7.39
N VAL A 495 12.02 19.89 6.93
CA VAL A 495 12.24 18.56 7.51
C VAL A 495 12.46 18.79 9.00
N LEU A 496 11.64 18.16 9.84
CA LEU A 496 11.76 18.33 11.29
C LEU A 496 13.11 17.74 11.72
N PRO A 497 14.09 18.56 12.16
CA PRO A 497 15.36 18.03 12.62
C PRO A 497 15.10 17.16 13.85
N HIS A 498 15.88 16.08 13.98
CA HIS A 498 15.77 15.15 15.10
C HIS A 498 14.38 14.49 15.26
N LEU A 499 13.66 14.25 14.15
CA LEU A 499 12.33 13.64 14.14
C LEU A 499 12.20 12.45 15.10
N GLN A 500 13.16 11.51 15.11
CA GLN A 500 13.13 10.38 16.02
C GLN A 500 13.09 10.79 17.49
N THR A 501 13.97 11.69 17.92
CA THR A 501 13.99 12.17 19.31
C THR A 501 12.70 12.90 19.67
N THR A 502 12.16 13.71 18.76
CA THR A 502 10.87 14.39 18.98
C THR A 502 9.72 13.40 19.17
N LEU A 503 9.65 12.35 18.35
CA LEU A 503 8.61 11.33 18.46
C LEU A 503 8.78 10.45 19.70
N ASP A 504 10.02 10.21 20.13
CA ASP A 504 10.31 9.51 21.39
C ASP A 504 9.75 10.28 22.58
N VAL A 505 9.95 11.60 22.61
CA VAL A 505 9.41 12.49 23.64
C VAL A 505 7.86 12.51 23.60
N LEU A 506 7.26 12.56 22.41
CA LEU A 506 5.81 12.49 22.25
C LEU A 506 5.24 11.15 22.74
N ASP A 507 5.86 10.01 22.40
CA ASP A 507 5.42 8.70 22.88
C ASP A 507 5.48 8.62 24.41
N ASP A 508 6.53 9.20 25.02
CA ASP A 508 6.67 9.24 26.47
C ASP A 508 5.61 10.15 27.13
N ASP A 509 5.29 11.29 26.54
CA ASP A 509 4.18 12.16 26.96
C ASP A 509 2.82 11.44 26.91
N ILE A 510 2.53 10.74 25.80
CA ILE A 510 1.29 9.97 25.63
C ILE A 510 1.19 8.85 26.69
N LYS A 511 2.32 8.26 27.09
CA LYS A 511 2.35 7.27 28.18
C LYS A 511 2.05 7.92 29.53
N ARG A 512 2.63 9.10 29.81
CA ARG A 512 2.43 9.84 31.06
C ARG A 512 0.99 10.29 31.28
N LEU A 513 0.18 10.46 30.23
CA LEU A 513 -1.24 10.82 30.37
C LEU A 513 -2.02 9.88 31.30
N ALA A 514 -1.65 8.60 31.38
CA ALA A 514 -2.30 7.63 32.27
C ALA A 514 -2.07 7.92 33.76
N GLU A 515 -1.02 8.67 34.10
CA GLU A 515 -0.60 9.00 35.46
C GLU A 515 -1.12 10.40 35.88
N MET A 516 -1.81 11.12 34.99
CA MET A 516 -2.25 12.51 35.21
C MET A 516 -3.68 12.60 35.77
N PRO A 517 -4.03 13.72 36.45
CA PRO A 517 -5.39 13.95 36.94
C PRO A 517 -6.42 13.94 35.81
N GLN A 518 -7.52 13.19 35.98
CA GLN A 518 -8.60 13.10 34.99
C GLN A 518 -9.27 14.44 34.67
N SER A 519 -9.26 15.39 35.62
CA SER A 519 -9.74 16.75 35.39
C SER A 519 -8.94 17.51 34.32
N LEU A 520 -7.69 17.13 34.08
CA LEU A 520 -6.80 17.77 33.12
C LEU A 520 -6.86 17.07 31.74
N VAL A 521 -6.90 15.74 31.72
CA VAL A 521 -6.70 14.95 30.49
C VAL A 521 -7.87 14.05 30.11
N GLY A 522 -8.97 14.04 30.87
CA GLY A 522 -10.07 13.10 30.68
C GLY A 522 -10.80 13.21 29.33
N HIS A 523 -10.64 14.33 28.62
CA HIS A 523 -11.19 14.54 27.28
C HIS A 523 -10.25 14.08 26.15
N LEU A 524 -9.00 13.73 26.48
CA LEU A 524 -7.98 13.33 25.50
C LEU A 524 -8.02 11.83 25.25
N GLU A 525 -8.53 11.42 24.09
CA GLU A 525 -8.50 10.02 23.69
C GLU A 525 -7.09 9.57 23.30
N LYS A 526 -6.50 8.68 24.10
CA LYS A 526 -5.17 8.09 23.85
C LYS A 526 -5.05 7.45 22.47
N MET A 527 -6.15 6.89 21.94
CA MET A 527 -6.17 6.28 20.62
C MET A 527 -6.00 7.31 19.49
N LYS A 528 -6.59 8.50 19.63
CA LYS A 528 -6.37 9.60 18.67
C LYS A 528 -4.90 10.01 18.69
N LEU A 529 -4.33 10.29 19.87
CA LEU A 529 -2.92 10.67 20.00
C LEU A 529 -1.96 9.60 19.45
N ARG A 530 -2.26 8.32 19.64
CA ARG A 530 -1.52 7.21 19.03
C ARG A 530 -1.59 7.20 17.49
N ARG A 531 -2.72 7.60 16.89
CA ARG A 531 -2.81 7.81 15.43
C ARG A 531 -1.90 8.96 14.98
N ILE A 532 -1.83 10.05 15.75
CA ILE A 532 -0.92 11.17 15.49
C ILE A 532 0.54 10.71 15.53
N LEU A 533 0.93 9.99 16.59
CA LEU A 533 2.27 9.43 16.72
C LEU A 533 2.61 8.50 15.54
N ARG A 534 1.65 7.69 15.08
CA ARG A 534 1.80 6.82 13.91
C ARG A 534 2.07 7.63 12.63
N LEU A 535 1.35 8.73 12.41
CA LEU A 535 1.63 9.64 11.29
C LEU A 535 3.04 10.25 11.40
N GLY A 536 3.48 10.56 12.62
CA GLY A 536 4.85 10.98 12.90
C GLY A 536 5.89 10.00 12.39
N TYR A 537 5.74 8.70 12.66
CA TYR A 537 6.66 7.68 12.11
C TYR A 537 6.61 7.60 10.59
N LEU A 538 5.42 7.69 9.99
CA LEU A 538 5.26 7.73 8.53
C LEU A 538 5.88 8.98 7.90
N ALA A 539 6.12 10.04 8.66
CA ALA A 539 6.78 11.26 8.19
C ALA A 539 8.27 11.07 7.86
N SER A 540 8.89 9.93 8.21
CA SER A 540 10.24 9.58 7.76
C SER A 540 10.32 9.48 6.25
N ASP A 541 11.33 10.08 5.62
CA ASP A 541 11.55 9.99 4.17
C ASP A 541 11.77 8.56 3.71
N ASP A 542 12.34 7.70 4.55
CA ASP A 542 12.47 6.27 4.28
C ASP A 542 11.10 5.61 4.04
N PHE A 543 10.01 6.16 4.62
CA PHE A 543 8.64 5.66 4.47
C PHE A 543 7.80 6.45 3.46
N MET A 544 8.41 7.27 2.60
CA MET A 544 7.67 8.09 1.61
C MET A 544 6.74 7.28 0.70
N TYR A 545 7.09 6.04 0.38
CA TYR A 545 6.28 5.13 -0.42
C TYR A 545 5.27 4.32 0.38
N PHE A 546 5.13 4.53 1.69
CA PHE A 546 4.07 3.91 2.51
C PHE A 546 2.90 4.85 2.79
N ARG A 547 3.03 6.13 2.46
CA ARG A 547 2.04 7.17 2.75
C ARG A 547 0.90 7.15 1.74
N GLU A 548 -0.30 7.38 2.23
CA GLU A 548 -1.46 7.74 1.41
C GLU A 548 -1.55 9.26 1.24
N ASP A 549 -2.35 9.72 0.27
CA ASP A 549 -2.48 11.16 -0.03
C ASP A 549 -3.02 11.94 1.18
N LEU A 550 -4.03 11.39 1.87
CA LEU A 550 -4.59 12.00 3.08
C LEU A 550 -3.56 12.01 4.22
N GLU A 551 -2.86 10.89 4.46
CA GLU A 551 -1.79 10.83 5.46
C GLU A 551 -0.71 11.88 5.16
N THR A 552 -0.36 12.09 3.89
CA THR A 552 0.63 13.09 3.46
C THR A 552 0.18 14.52 3.81
N GLN A 553 -1.08 14.86 3.55
CA GLN A 553 -1.64 16.18 3.91
C GLN A 553 -1.67 16.38 5.44
N GLN A 554 -2.02 15.34 6.19
CA GLN A 554 -2.04 15.38 7.66
C GLN A 554 -0.62 15.51 8.24
N ILE A 555 0.35 14.79 7.69
CA ILE A 555 1.76 14.87 8.09
C ILE A 555 2.30 16.30 7.91
N GLN A 556 1.95 17.00 6.84
CA GLN A 556 2.41 18.39 6.63
C GLN A 556 1.97 19.31 7.77
N LYS A 557 0.72 19.20 8.20
CA LYS A 557 0.19 19.97 9.35
C LYS A 557 0.87 19.54 10.66
N LEU A 558 1.06 18.23 10.82
CA LEU A 558 1.69 17.65 12.01
C LEU A 558 3.14 18.10 12.20
N LEU A 559 3.96 18.06 11.14
CA LEU A 559 5.39 18.38 11.25
C LEU A 559 5.63 19.83 11.70
N SER A 560 4.83 20.78 11.21
CA SER A 560 4.88 22.17 11.67
C SER A 560 4.59 22.26 13.17
N LEU A 561 3.51 21.62 13.61
CA LEU A 561 3.08 21.67 15.00
C LEU A 561 4.05 20.95 15.95
N LEU A 562 4.68 19.85 15.51
CA LEU A 562 5.73 19.18 16.29
C LEU A 562 6.96 20.08 16.47
N GLY A 563 7.32 20.86 15.44
CA GLY A 563 8.38 21.86 15.54
C GLY A 563 8.10 22.88 16.63
N ASP A 564 6.88 23.43 16.65
CA ASP A 564 6.48 24.47 17.61
C ASP A 564 6.37 23.94 19.05
N LEU A 565 6.00 22.67 19.23
CA LEU A 565 5.71 22.09 20.55
C LEU A 565 6.89 21.34 21.19
N TYR A 566 7.79 20.77 20.39
CA TYR A 566 8.81 19.83 20.85
C TYR A 566 10.25 20.24 20.51
N LEU A 567 10.46 21.37 19.84
CA LEU A 567 11.79 21.94 19.64
C LEU A 567 11.94 23.25 20.42
N ASP A 568 13.14 23.53 20.89
CA ASP A 568 13.50 24.82 21.48
C ASP A 568 13.81 25.89 20.42
N ALA A 569 14.14 27.11 20.86
CA ALA A 569 14.50 28.22 19.98
C ALA A 569 15.72 27.94 19.07
N ASN A 570 16.54 26.94 19.40
CA ASN A 570 17.70 26.50 18.63
C ASN A 570 17.38 25.29 17.73
N ASN A 571 16.11 24.91 17.59
CA ASN A 571 15.64 23.69 16.92
C ASN A 571 16.17 22.38 17.54
N SER A 572 16.52 22.39 18.83
CA SER A 572 16.92 21.18 19.54
C SER A 572 15.70 20.54 20.22
N PRO A 573 15.59 19.19 20.25
CA PRO A 573 14.50 18.53 20.95
C PRO A 573 14.44 18.90 22.43
N ILE A 574 13.24 19.15 22.93
CA ILE A 574 13.02 19.34 24.37
C ILE A 574 13.48 18.08 25.13
N VAL A 575 14.16 18.29 26.24
CA VAL A 575 14.71 17.20 27.06
C VAL A 575 13.57 16.33 27.63
N PRO A 576 13.64 15.00 27.50
CA PRO A 576 12.64 14.11 28.12
C PRO A 576 12.48 14.39 29.62
N GLY A 577 11.24 14.56 30.07
CA GLY A 577 10.93 14.80 31.48
C GLY A 577 11.19 16.23 31.99
N SER A 578 11.72 17.15 31.17
CA SER A 578 11.93 18.54 31.60
C SER A 578 10.64 19.37 31.70
N ARG A 579 9.56 18.91 31.07
CA ARG A 579 8.25 19.57 31.06
C ARG A 579 7.39 19.15 32.25
N SER A 580 6.76 20.13 32.87
CA SER A 580 5.72 19.98 33.88
C SER A 580 4.50 19.22 33.33
N VAL A 581 3.67 18.70 34.24
CA VAL A 581 2.43 17.99 33.87
C VAL A 581 1.49 18.87 33.04
N ASN A 582 1.39 20.16 33.36
CA ASN A 582 0.55 21.11 32.64
C ASN A 582 1.07 21.38 31.22
N GLU A 583 2.39 21.49 31.04
CA GLU A 583 3.00 21.67 29.72
C GLU A 583 2.78 20.46 28.83
N VAL A 584 2.94 19.24 29.37
CA VAL A 584 2.67 18.00 28.62
C VAL A 584 1.20 17.91 28.22
N ALA A 585 0.27 18.19 29.14
CA ALA A 585 -1.16 18.20 28.84
C ALA A 585 -1.50 19.20 27.72
N SER A 586 -0.95 20.43 27.81
CA SER A 586 -1.13 21.46 26.78
C SER A 586 -0.60 21.04 25.40
N CYS A 587 0.60 20.42 25.36
CA CYS A 587 1.17 19.90 24.11
C CYS A 587 0.30 18.78 23.50
N CYS A 588 -0.15 17.84 24.34
CA CYS A 588 -1.04 16.76 23.89
C CYS A 588 -2.38 17.32 23.40
N GLU A 589 -2.94 18.33 24.06
CA GLU A 589 -4.20 18.94 23.65
C GLU A 589 -4.07 19.71 22.33
N ALA A 590 -2.97 20.43 22.12
CA ALA A 590 -2.67 21.08 20.84
C ALA A 590 -2.62 20.07 19.70
N LEU A 591 -1.94 18.93 19.89
CA LEU A 591 -1.93 17.83 18.92
C LEU A 591 -3.32 17.23 18.74
N TYR A 592 -4.08 17.02 19.82
CA TYR A 592 -5.41 16.44 19.79
C TYR A 592 -6.42 17.26 18.96
N ARG A 593 -6.21 18.58 18.84
CA ARG A 593 -7.02 19.48 18.01
C ARG A 593 -6.73 19.35 16.51
N LEU A 594 -5.70 18.61 16.10
CA LEU A 594 -5.50 18.29 14.69
C LEU A 594 -6.68 17.46 14.18
N ASP A 595 -7.16 17.86 13.00
CA ASP A 595 -8.16 17.13 12.23
C ASP A 595 -7.45 15.99 11.46
N ILE A 596 -7.44 14.81 12.08
CA ILE A 596 -6.73 13.59 11.65
C ILE A 596 -7.69 12.41 11.54
#